data_AF-A0A5M9ZF84-F1
#
_entry.id   AF-A0A5M9ZF84-F1
#
_cell.length_a   1.000
_cell.length_b   1.000
_cell.length_c   1.000
_cell.angle_alpha   90.00
_cell.angle_beta   90.00
_cell.angle_gamma   90.00
#
_symmetry.space_group_name_H-M   'P 1'
#
loop_
_entity.id
_entity.type
_entity.pdbx_description
1 polymer ?
#
loop_
_entity_poly.entity_id
_entity_poly.type
_entity_poly.pdbx_seq_one_letter_code
_entity_poly.pdbx_strand_id
1 'polypeptide(L)'
;MLQLPSNRHHRISNVSQINDLIRYIYDESRERPILVLTVATGRREPDIDTMALSETLGHVIDVVLISDDKLAEMLTRGFMESGHADLAVYQGAARLYPVISTRSASLSSVTAPLFFVDTPQHRDKLFDALSQLLPDVRSALEIRGKLNALHEHGGVRRLAFLSELRSKFSPTLVTTPAEARELATFLLSSGRCQPMMIISHTRHDQKPFVDVELLSGLLHGIAYVVEIVTPAASSEFRIHVAPTAAVYGEAGRVYPTGTLWNDAGTRLRLFIPNDHISRMLLTNLMAAEALSLRADDIRSSDSWSDQWNERWGGAIAKASA
;
A
#
# COMPACT_ATOMS: atom_id res chain seq x y z
N MET A 1 8.46 -4.88 31.00
CA MET A 1 7.08 -5.28 31.37
C MET A 1 6.12 -4.55 30.46
N LEU A 2 5.09 -5.22 29.95
CA LEU A 2 4.06 -4.58 29.10
C LEU A 2 3.10 -3.79 30.00
N GLN A 3 2.88 -2.50 29.72
CA GLN A 3 2.01 -1.63 30.52
C GLN A 3 0.71 -1.36 29.76
N LEU A 4 -0.32 -2.16 30.01
CA LEU A 4 -1.66 -1.99 29.47
C LEU A 4 -2.68 -1.89 30.62
N PRO A 5 -3.77 -1.11 30.47
CA PRO A 5 -4.15 -0.30 29.31
C PRO A 5 -3.23 0.92 29.10
N SER A 6 -3.19 1.45 27.87
CA SER A 6 -2.32 2.56 27.51
C SER A 6 -2.88 3.39 26.35
N ASN A 7 -2.73 4.71 26.44
CA ASN A 7 -3.07 5.62 25.34
C ASN A 7 -1.96 5.72 24.28
N ARG A 8 -0.84 5.04 24.47
CA ARG A 8 0.29 4.95 23.52
C ARG A 8 0.41 3.54 22.97
N HIS A 9 0.85 3.41 21.73
CA HIS A 9 1.19 2.10 21.16
C HIS A 9 2.35 1.48 21.94
N HIS A 10 2.33 0.16 22.08
CA HIS A 10 3.42 -0.61 22.69
C HIS A 10 4.11 -1.48 21.66
N ARG A 11 5.42 -1.35 21.53
CA ARG A 11 6.24 -2.28 20.73
C ARG A 11 6.74 -3.42 21.61
N ILE A 12 6.41 -4.65 21.23
CA ILE A 12 6.89 -5.86 21.89
C ILE A 12 8.32 -6.13 21.42
N SER A 13 9.25 -6.31 22.37
CA SER A 13 10.68 -6.49 22.11
C SER A 13 11.25 -7.76 22.72
N ASN A 14 10.49 -8.50 23.53
CA ASN A 14 10.95 -9.73 24.17
C ASN A 14 9.82 -10.69 24.51
N VAL A 15 10.20 -11.92 24.85
CA VAL A 15 9.30 -13.03 25.19
C VAL A 15 8.43 -12.76 26.42
N SER A 16 8.99 -12.12 27.46
CA SER A 16 8.22 -11.82 28.67
C SER A 16 7.00 -10.94 28.35
N GLN A 17 7.16 -9.97 27.45
CA GLN A 17 6.06 -9.12 27.00
C GLN A 17 5.03 -9.87 26.14
N ILE A 18 5.42 -10.91 25.40
CA ILE A 18 4.46 -11.79 24.69
C ILE A 18 3.59 -12.54 25.70
N ASN A 19 4.19 -13.08 26.77
CA ASN A 19 3.43 -13.76 27.81
C ASN A 19 2.49 -12.78 28.56
N ASP A 20 2.95 -11.56 28.84
CA ASP A 20 2.11 -10.51 29.41
C ASP A 20 0.95 -10.14 28.46
N LEU A 21 1.21 -10.04 27.16
CA LEU A 21 0.20 -9.76 26.14
C LEU A 21 -0.87 -10.86 26.07
N ILE A 22 -0.46 -12.14 26.05
CA ILE A 22 -1.37 -13.28 26.06
C ILE A 22 -2.27 -13.23 27.31
N ARG A 23 -1.67 -13.03 28.48
CA ARG A 23 -2.42 -12.91 29.74
C ARG A 23 -3.44 -11.76 29.67
N TYR A 24 -3.04 -10.62 29.14
CA TYR A 24 -3.92 -9.46 28.97
C TYR A 24 -5.03 -9.68 27.93
N ILE A 25 -4.79 -10.50 26.90
CA ILE A 25 -5.82 -10.87 25.91
C ILE A 25 -6.90 -11.75 26.53
N TYR A 26 -6.53 -12.63 27.44
CA TYR A 26 -7.45 -13.50 28.18
C TYR A 26 -8.07 -12.88 29.43
N ASP A 27 -7.65 -11.67 29.82
CA ASP A 27 -8.14 -11.02 31.03
C ASP A 27 -9.59 -10.55 30.86
N GLU A 28 -10.53 -11.23 31.52
CA GLU A 28 -11.96 -10.88 31.52
C GLU A 28 -12.26 -9.56 32.24
N SER A 29 -11.32 -9.06 33.05
CA SER A 29 -11.45 -7.76 33.72
C SER A 29 -11.03 -6.58 32.84
N ARG A 30 -10.52 -6.84 31.64
CA ARG A 30 -10.08 -5.80 30.71
C ARG A 30 -11.24 -4.91 30.25
N GLU A 31 -11.07 -3.60 30.38
CA GLU A 31 -12.11 -2.62 30.01
C GLU A 31 -12.06 -2.19 28.54
N ARG A 32 -10.99 -2.52 27.81
CA ARG A 32 -10.74 -2.04 26.46
C ARG A 32 -10.41 -3.16 25.47
N PRO A 33 -10.88 -3.07 24.21
CA PRO A 33 -10.38 -3.96 23.17
C PRO A 33 -8.91 -3.66 22.87
N ILE A 34 -8.20 -4.65 22.34
CA ILE A 34 -6.80 -4.52 21.93
C ILE A 34 -6.63 -4.86 20.45
N LEU A 35 -5.89 -4.00 19.75
CA LEU A 35 -5.46 -4.21 18.38
C LEU A 35 -4.01 -4.64 18.37
N VAL A 36 -3.74 -5.86 17.92
CA VAL A 36 -2.37 -6.37 17.73
C VAL A 36 -2.04 -6.32 16.24
N LEU A 37 -0.95 -5.64 15.90
CA LEU A 37 -0.39 -5.57 14.56
C LEU A 37 0.94 -6.31 14.52
N THR A 38 1.17 -7.05 13.44
CA THR A 38 2.47 -7.62 13.12
C THR A 38 3.11 -6.85 11.96
N VAL A 39 4.43 -6.92 11.85
CA VAL A 39 5.16 -6.44 10.67
C VAL A 39 5.37 -7.63 9.74
N ALA A 40 5.20 -7.43 8.42
CA ALA A 40 5.45 -8.50 7.45
C ALA A 40 6.94 -8.84 7.38
N THR A 41 7.26 -10.11 7.10
CA THR A 41 8.65 -10.56 6.95
C THR A 41 9.40 -9.68 5.95
N GLY A 42 10.60 -9.21 6.35
CA GLY A 42 11.43 -8.33 5.53
C GLY A 42 11.08 -6.83 5.61
N ARG A 43 10.02 -6.45 6.32
CA ARG A 43 9.67 -5.04 6.56
C ARG A 43 10.17 -4.55 7.92
N ARG A 44 10.41 -3.23 8.01
CA ARG A 44 10.81 -2.56 9.27
C ARG A 44 9.64 -1.99 10.05
N GLU A 45 8.52 -1.76 9.36
CA GLU A 45 7.34 -1.08 9.89
C GLU A 45 6.05 -1.71 9.33
N PRO A 46 4.93 -1.63 10.07
CA PRO A 46 3.63 -2.11 9.60
C PRO A 46 3.05 -1.20 8.51
N ASP A 47 2.12 -1.73 7.71
CA ASP A 47 1.39 -0.98 6.66
C ASP A 47 0.45 0.10 7.22
N ILE A 48 0.19 0.09 8.53
CA ILE A 48 -0.64 1.08 9.21
C ILE A 48 0.20 1.82 10.24
N ASP A 49 0.10 3.15 10.26
CA ASP A 49 0.77 3.99 11.27
C ASP A 49 0.20 3.74 12.66
N THR A 50 0.93 2.97 13.47
CA THR A 50 0.52 2.63 14.83
C THR A 50 0.59 3.82 15.79
N MET A 51 1.45 4.81 15.54
CA MET A 51 1.52 6.01 16.38
C MET A 51 0.26 6.83 16.20
N ALA A 52 -0.09 7.11 14.95
CA ALA A 52 -1.26 7.93 14.66
C ALA A 52 -2.58 7.20 14.99
N LEU A 53 -2.61 5.86 14.86
CA LEU A 53 -3.70 5.05 15.42
C LEU A 53 -3.84 5.26 16.93
N SER A 54 -2.76 5.20 17.71
CA SER A 54 -2.83 5.42 19.15
C SER A 54 -3.18 6.85 19.54
N GLU A 55 -2.71 7.85 18.79
CA GLU A 55 -3.12 9.24 19.03
C GLU A 55 -4.63 9.43 18.80
N THR A 56 -5.18 8.74 17.81
CA THR A 56 -6.60 8.84 17.46
C THR A 56 -7.49 7.99 18.37
N LEU A 57 -7.08 6.75 18.63
CA LEU A 57 -7.90 5.69 19.24
C LEU A 57 -7.38 5.22 20.59
N GLY A 58 -6.24 5.70 21.06
CA GLY A 58 -5.61 5.22 22.30
C GLY A 58 -6.49 5.41 23.54
N HIS A 59 -7.50 6.27 23.48
CA HIS A 59 -8.49 6.43 24.54
C HIS A 59 -9.62 5.36 24.52
N VAL A 60 -9.73 4.59 23.43
CA VAL A 60 -10.78 3.57 23.19
C VAL A 60 -10.18 2.17 23.14
N ILE A 61 -9.04 2.01 22.44
CA ILE A 61 -8.41 0.72 22.19
C ILE A 61 -6.94 0.77 22.63
N ASP A 62 -6.43 -0.37 23.10
CA ASP A 62 -4.99 -0.54 23.26
C ASP A 62 -4.38 -0.99 21.93
N VAL A 63 -3.20 -0.45 21.57
CA VAL A 63 -2.52 -0.78 20.31
C VAL A 63 -1.17 -1.41 20.61
N VAL A 64 -0.92 -2.60 20.06
CA VAL A 64 0.33 -3.34 20.25
C VAL A 64 0.94 -3.70 18.90
N LEU A 65 2.24 -3.47 18.76
CA LEU A 65 3.02 -3.79 17.58
C LEU A 65 4.06 -4.88 17.88
N ILE A 66 4.07 -5.93 17.07
CA ILE A 66 5.07 -7.00 17.08
C ILE A 66 5.88 -6.89 15.80
N SER A 67 7.14 -6.48 15.91
CA SER A 67 8.01 -6.24 14.74
C SER A 67 8.98 -7.40 14.45
N ASP A 68 8.98 -8.44 15.27
CA ASP A 68 9.88 -9.60 15.13
C ASP A 68 9.04 -10.86 14.84
N ASP A 69 9.38 -11.56 13.76
CA ASP A 69 8.67 -12.75 13.29
C ASP A 69 8.68 -13.89 14.31
N LYS A 70 9.79 -14.05 15.06
CA LYS A 70 9.88 -15.08 16.11
C LYS A 70 8.95 -14.75 17.26
N LEU A 71 8.82 -13.48 17.64
CA LEU A 71 7.88 -13.07 18.68
C LEU A 71 6.42 -13.25 18.24
N ALA A 72 6.10 -13.00 16.97
CA ALA A 72 4.78 -13.29 16.41
C ALA A 72 4.47 -14.80 16.36
N GLU A 73 5.47 -15.63 16.03
CA GLU A 73 5.36 -17.09 16.09
C GLU A 73 5.14 -17.57 17.52
N MET A 74 5.85 -17.00 18.49
CA MET A 74 5.66 -17.32 19.91
C MET A 74 4.27 -16.93 20.42
N LEU A 75 3.73 -15.78 20.01
CA LEU A 75 2.35 -15.40 20.30
C LEU A 75 1.37 -16.45 19.74
N THR A 76 1.56 -16.83 18.47
CA THR A 76 0.74 -17.85 17.80
C THR A 76 0.80 -19.19 18.53
N ARG A 77 1.99 -19.61 18.94
CA ARG A 77 2.19 -20.84 19.71
C ARG A 77 1.50 -20.79 21.07
N GLY A 78 1.60 -19.67 21.79
CA GLY A 78 0.91 -19.50 23.07
C GLY A 78 -0.62 -19.59 22.94
N PHE A 79 -1.18 -19.08 21.83
CA PHE A 79 -2.59 -19.28 21.51
C PHE A 79 -2.94 -20.74 21.20
N MET A 80 -2.11 -21.44 20.42
CA MET A 80 -2.29 -22.86 20.12
C MET A 80 -2.24 -23.74 21.39
N GLU A 81 -1.26 -23.50 22.27
CA GLU A 81 -1.11 -24.22 23.54
C GLU A 81 -2.31 -24.01 24.48
N SER A 82 -2.99 -22.87 24.35
CA SER A 82 -4.21 -22.56 25.10
C SER A 82 -5.48 -23.07 24.43
N GLY A 83 -5.39 -23.76 23.28
CA GLY A 83 -6.55 -24.28 22.54
C GLY A 83 -7.28 -23.24 21.67
N HIS A 84 -6.68 -22.08 21.43
CA HIS A 84 -7.26 -20.94 20.72
C HIS A 84 -6.44 -20.55 19.48
N ALA A 85 -6.05 -21.54 18.67
CA ALA A 85 -5.24 -21.32 17.46
C ALA A 85 -5.87 -20.30 16.48
N ASP A 86 -7.19 -20.18 16.52
CA ASP A 86 -7.98 -19.23 15.73
C ASP A 86 -7.66 -17.77 16.06
N LEU A 87 -7.09 -17.47 17.24
CA LEU A 87 -6.70 -16.13 17.70
C LEU A 87 -5.33 -15.63 17.20
N ALA A 88 -4.63 -16.42 16.40
CA ALA A 88 -3.29 -16.08 15.90
C ALA A 88 -3.25 -14.84 14.98
N VAL A 89 -2.15 -14.09 15.04
CA VAL A 89 -1.85 -12.95 14.17
C VAL A 89 -0.39 -13.03 13.70
N TYR A 90 -0.15 -12.84 12.40
CA TYR A 90 1.15 -13.08 11.77
C TYR A 90 1.27 -12.37 10.41
N GLN A 91 2.48 -12.32 9.84
CA GLN A 91 2.76 -11.92 8.46
C GLN A 91 2.19 -10.55 8.06
N GLY A 92 2.40 -9.53 8.89
CA GLY A 92 1.92 -8.19 8.60
C GLY A 92 0.42 -8.02 8.79
N ALA A 93 -0.30 -9.00 9.34
CA ALA A 93 -1.71 -8.86 9.66
C ALA A 93 -1.94 -8.05 10.93
N ALA A 94 -3.16 -7.54 11.06
CA ALA A 94 -3.71 -6.97 12.28
C ALA A 94 -4.88 -7.84 12.77
N ARG A 95 -5.03 -7.95 14.09
CA ARG A 95 -6.17 -8.63 14.71
C ARG A 95 -6.71 -7.81 15.86
N LEU A 96 -8.04 -7.67 15.89
CA LEU A 96 -8.77 -6.94 16.90
C LEU A 96 -9.39 -7.94 17.89
N TYR A 97 -8.96 -7.89 19.14
CA TYR A 97 -9.47 -8.72 20.21
C TYR A 97 -10.45 -7.88 21.04
N PRO A 98 -11.75 -8.20 21.03
CA PRO A 98 -12.75 -7.41 21.76
C PRO A 98 -12.67 -7.65 23.27
N VAL A 99 -13.39 -6.86 24.05
CA VAL A 99 -13.57 -7.11 25.49
C VAL A 99 -14.46 -8.34 25.68
N ILE A 100 -14.00 -9.30 26.47
CA ILE A 100 -14.77 -10.49 26.82
C ILE A 100 -15.70 -10.09 27.95
N SER A 101 -16.96 -9.75 27.61
CA SER A 101 -17.96 -9.48 28.63
C SER A 101 -18.49 -10.79 29.22
N THR A 102 -18.38 -10.95 30.54
CA THR A 102 -18.86 -12.09 31.34
C THR A 102 -20.34 -12.47 31.13
N ARG A 103 -21.12 -11.60 30.46
CA ARG A 103 -22.55 -11.80 30.23
C ARG A 103 -22.94 -12.56 28.96
N SER A 104 -22.05 -12.84 28.00
CA SER A 104 -22.54 -13.46 26.74
C SER A 104 -21.61 -14.33 25.90
N ALA A 105 -20.36 -14.61 26.26
CA ALA A 105 -19.49 -15.43 25.40
C ALA A 105 -18.33 -16.08 26.17
N SER A 106 -18.10 -17.37 25.99
CA SER A 106 -16.76 -17.93 26.25
C SER A 106 -15.80 -17.39 25.17
N LEU A 107 -14.51 -17.30 25.45
CA LEU A 107 -13.48 -16.96 24.46
C LEU A 107 -13.59 -17.76 23.15
N SER A 108 -14.07 -19.00 23.23
CA SER A 108 -14.33 -19.89 22.09
C SER A 108 -15.40 -19.37 21.11
N SER A 109 -16.21 -18.38 21.52
CA SER A 109 -17.29 -17.79 20.72
C SER A 109 -17.00 -16.35 20.27
N VAL A 110 -15.86 -15.79 20.70
CA VAL A 110 -15.46 -14.43 20.35
C VAL A 110 -14.79 -14.44 18.98
N THR A 111 -15.49 -13.94 17.96
CA THR A 111 -14.88 -13.69 16.65
C THR A 111 -13.90 -12.53 16.75
N ALA A 112 -12.60 -12.81 16.75
CA ALA A 112 -11.53 -11.81 16.62
C ALA A 112 -11.10 -11.74 15.15
N PRO A 113 -11.67 -10.87 14.29
CA PRO A 113 -11.37 -10.88 12.86
C PRO A 113 -9.88 -10.59 12.57
N LEU A 114 -9.31 -11.33 11.62
CA LEU A 114 -7.96 -11.13 11.08
C LEU A 114 -8.02 -10.26 9.82
N PHE A 115 -7.16 -9.25 9.76
CA PHE A 115 -7.07 -8.31 8.65
C PHE A 115 -5.66 -8.29 8.05
N PHE A 116 -5.53 -8.61 6.77
CA PHE A 116 -4.26 -8.50 6.04
C PHE A 116 -4.06 -7.06 5.56
N VAL A 117 -3.38 -6.24 6.36
CA VAL A 117 -3.37 -4.78 6.18
C VAL A 117 -2.49 -4.28 5.02
N ASP A 118 -1.89 -5.19 4.26
CA ASP A 118 -1.17 -4.93 3.02
C ASP A 118 -2.11 -4.59 1.86
N THR A 119 -3.36 -5.08 1.90
CA THR A 119 -4.39 -4.80 0.89
C THR A 119 -5.35 -3.68 1.33
N PRO A 120 -5.80 -2.80 0.39
CA PRO A 120 -6.78 -1.76 0.70
C PRO A 120 -8.08 -2.31 1.28
N GLN A 121 -8.62 -3.39 0.71
CA GLN A 121 -9.91 -3.94 1.13
C GLN A 121 -9.90 -4.44 2.58
N HIS A 122 -8.81 -5.04 3.04
CA HIS A 122 -8.69 -5.49 4.43
C HIS A 122 -8.43 -4.32 5.39
N ARG A 123 -7.75 -3.25 4.96
CA ARG A 123 -7.65 -2.01 5.74
C ARG A 123 -9.02 -1.37 5.94
N ASP A 124 -9.85 -1.31 4.89
CA ASP A 124 -11.21 -0.76 4.99
C ASP A 124 -12.06 -1.57 5.95
N LYS A 125 -12.00 -2.91 5.87
CA LYS A 125 -12.69 -3.80 6.83
C LYS A 125 -12.20 -3.61 8.26
N LEU A 126 -10.89 -3.42 8.47
CA LEU A 126 -10.34 -3.10 9.79
C LEU A 126 -10.90 -1.77 10.31
N PHE A 127 -10.93 -0.73 9.47
CA PHE A 127 -11.44 0.57 9.87
C PHE A 127 -12.95 0.56 10.13
N ASP A 128 -13.73 -0.22 9.38
CA ASP A 128 -15.14 -0.44 9.67
C ASP A 128 -15.31 -1.14 11.04
N ALA A 129 -14.51 -2.17 11.33
CA ALA A 129 -14.53 -2.85 12.63
C ALA A 129 -14.12 -1.93 13.79
N LEU A 130 -13.10 -1.08 13.60
CA LEU A 130 -12.70 -0.08 14.59
C LEU A 130 -13.78 1.00 14.77
N SER A 131 -14.48 1.39 13.71
CA SER A 131 -15.56 2.38 13.77
C SER A 131 -16.77 1.86 14.56
N GLN A 132 -17.04 0.55 14.50
CA GLN A 132 -18.12 -0.10 15.26
C GLN A 132 -17.87 -0.13 16.78
N LEU A 133 -16.61 0.02 17.22
CA LEU A 133 -16.27 0.09 18.64
C LEU A 133 -16.58 1.46 19.27
N LEU A 134 -16.89 2.47 18.45
CA LEU A 134 -17.09 3.83 18.93
C LEU A 134 -18.55 4.03 19.38
N PRO A 135 -18.79 4.57 20.59
CA PRO A 135 -20.13 4.68 21.15
C PRO A 135 -21.00 5.77 20.50
N ASP A 136 -20.42 6.70 19.73
CA ASP A 136 -21.14 7.80 19.07
C ASP A 136 -20.83 7.86 17.57
N VAL A 137 -21.88 8.04 16.77
CA VAL A 137 -21.86 8.19 15.31
C VAL A 137 -21.01 9.39 14.88
N ARG A 138 -21.01 10.49 15.65
CA ARG A 138 -20.17 11.67 15.35
C ARG A 138 -18.69 11.36 15.52
N SER A 139 -18.33 10.72 16.64
CA SER A 139 -16.97 10.24 16.88
C SER A 139 -16.56 9.23 15.82
N ALA A 140 -17.46 8.35 15.39
CA ALA A 140 -17.20 7.40 14.32
C ALA A 140 -16.92 8.06 12.97
N LEU A 141 -17.66 9.10 12.59
CA LEU A 141 -17.41 9.87 11.36
C LEU A 141 -16.09 10.64 11.40
N GLU A 142 -15.80 11.32 12.51
CA GLU A 142 -14.55 12.08 12.67
C GLU A 142 -13.34 11.14 12.67
N ILE A 143 -13.44 10.04 13.41
CA ILE A 143 -12.39 9.02 13.45
C ILE A 143 -12.26 8.34 12.10
N ARG A 144 -13.34 8.04 11.38
CA ARG A 144 -13.26 7.50 10.02
C ARG A 144 -12.57 8.48 9.06
N GLY A 145 -12.81 9.79 9.18
CA GLY A 145 -12.07 10.81 8.44
C GLY A 145 -10.57 10.78 8.76
N LYS A 146 -10.22 10.69 10.05
CA LYS A 146 -8.82 10.54 10.50
C LYS A 146 -8.21 9.22 10.03
N LEU A 147 -8.93 8.10 10.10
CA LEU A 147 -8.48 6.77 9.65
C LEU A 147 -8.33 6.72 8.12
N ASN A 148 -9.19 7.39 7.36
CA ASN A 148 -9.03 7.56 5.92
C ASN A 148 -7.80 8.40 5.60
N ALA A 149 -7.56 9.49 6.33
CA ALA A 149 -6.32 10.24 6.23
C ALA A 149 -5.10 9.36 6.59
N LEU A 150 -5.22 8.44 7.54
CA LEU A 150 -4.20 7.43 7.83
C LEU A 150 -4.05 6.37 6.75
N HIS A 151 -5.12 6.04 6.01
CA HIS A 151 -5.03 5.21 4.81
C HIS A 151 -4.19 5.91 3.74
N GLU A 152 -4.46 7.20 3.53
CA GLU A 152 -3.70 8.04 2.61
C GLU A 152 -2.24 8.18 3.07
N HIS A 153 -2.00 8.35 4.38
CA HIS A 153 -0.65 8.43 4.97
C HIS A 153 0.08 7.06 5.06
N GLY A 154 -0.64 5.93 5.13
CA GLY A 154 -0.09 4.59 4.99
C GLY A 154 0.30 4.29 3.54
N GLY A 155 -0.48 4.82 2.59
CA GLY A 155 -0.05 5.02 1.20
C GLY A 155 1.23 5.86 1.11
N VAL A 156 1.40 6.86 1.99
CA VAL A 156 2.64 7.65 2.12
C VAL A 156 3.81 6.89 2.78
N ARG A 157 3.59 5.77 3.49
CA ARG A 157 4.66 4.84 3.89
C ARG A 157 4.95 3.74 2.87
N ARG A 158 4.01 3.38 1.98
CA ARG A 158 4.34 2.76 0.69
C ARG A 158 5.13 3.75 -0.19
N LEU A 159 4.90 5.05 -0.01
CA LEU A 159 5.81 6.09 -0.48
C LEU A 159 7.12 6.17 0.34
N ALA A 160 7.43 5.31 1.33
CA ALA A 160 8.76 5.29 1.98
C ALA A 160 9.78 4.51 1.14
N PHE A 161 9.37 3.43 0.46
CA PHE A 161 10.10 2.85 -0.67
C PHE A 161 10.21 3.89 -1.82
N LEU A 162 9.12 4.63 -2.07
CA LEU A 162 9.17 5.79 -2.97
C LEU A 162 9.80 7.05 -2.34
N SER A 163 10.25 7.01 -1.08
CA SER A 163 10.90 8.14 -0.36
C SER A 163 12.40 7.91 -0.30
N GLU A 164 12.84 6.66 -0.31
CA GLU A 164 14.14 6.28 -0.85
C GLU A 164 14.26 6.75 -2.31
N LEU A 165 13.20 6.63 -3.12
CA LEU A 165 13.13 7.25 -4.47
C LEU A 165 13.05 8.78 -4.48
N ARG A 166 12.65 9.41 -3.37
CA ARG A 166 12.69 10.87 -3.20
C ARG A 166 14.04 11.40 -2.75
N SER A 167 15.00 10.56 -2.36
CA SER A 167 16.34 11.05 -2.03
C SER A 167 17.18 11.22 -3.31
N LYS A 168 16.89 12.33 -4.02
CA LYS A 168 17.48 12.83 -5.29
C LYS A 168 17.13 12.06 -6.56
N PHE A 169 15.97 12.38 -7.13
CA PHE A 169 15.56 12.21 -8.56
C PHE A 169 16.17 11.01 -9.31
N SER A 170 16.29 9.86 -8.63
CA SER A 170 16.91 8.67 -9.20
C SER A 170 15.82 7.71 -9.65
N PRO A 171 16.02 7.03 -10.79
CA PRO A 171 15.06 6.02 -11.23
C PRO A 171 14.96 4.87 -10.23
N THR A 172 13.79 4.26 -10.18
CA THR A 172 13.61 3.01 -9.44
C THR A 172 14.31 1.89 -10.18
N LEU A 173 15.31 1.29 -9.55
CA LEU A 173 15.97 0.11 -10.10
C LEU A 173 15.22 -1.15 -9.68
N VAL A 174 14.95 -2.01 -10.66
CA VAL A 174 14.35 -3.33 -10.48
C VAL A 174 15.36 -4.37 -10.92
N THR A 175 15.94 -5.04 -9.93
CA THR A 175 17.10 -5.92 -10.07
C THR A 175 16.73 -7.39 -9.92
N THR A 176 15.67 -7.69 -9.18
CA THR A 176 15.25 -9.07 -8.87
C THR A 176 13.92 -9.45 -9.51
N PRO A 177 13.65 -10.75 -9.73
CA PRO A 177 12.31 -11.21 -10.13
C PRO A 177 11.21 -10.82 -9.14
N ALA A 178 11.50 -10.83 -7.83
CA ALA A 178 10.51 -10.43 -6.82
C ALA A 178 10.08 -8.97 -7.01
N GLU A 179 11.04 -8.06 -7.15
CA GLU A 179 10.78 -6.64 -7.46
C GLU A 179 10.03 -6.45 -8.79
N ALA A 180 10.34 -7.26 -9.81
CA ALA A 180 9.65 -7.21 -11.10
C ALA A 180 8.18 -7.63 -10.99
N ARG A 181 7.87 -8.62 -10.15
CA ARG A 181 6.49 -9.05 -9.86
C ARG A 181 5.73 -7.97 -9.10
N GLU A 182 6.37 -7.34 -8.11
CA GLU A 182 5.80 -6.21 -7.39
C GLU A 182 5.53 -5.02 -8.33
N LEU A 183 6.49 -4.71 -9.21
CA LEU A 183 6.34 -3.69 -10.25
C LEU A 183 5.14 -3.98 -11.15
N ALA A 184 5.01 -5.21 -11.67
CA ALA A 184 3.89 -5.58 -12.53
C ALA A 184 2.54 -5.46 -11.78
N THR A 185 2.50 -5.92 -10.52
CA THR A 185 1.31 -5.79 -9.66
C THR A 185 0.92 -4.32 -9.45
N PHE A 186 1.90 -3.46 -9.20
CA PHE A 186 1.66 -2.03 -9.02
C PHE A 186 1.23 -1.35 -10.33
N LEU A 187 1.87 -1.71 -11.44
CA LEU A 187 1.57 -1.18 -12.77
C LEU A 187 0.11 -1.48 -13.18
N LEU A 188 -0.36 -2.69 -12.87
CA LEU A 188 -1.73 -3.18 -13.12
C LEU A 188 -2.76 -2.75 -12.07
N SER A 189 -2.37 -1.98 -11.06
CA SER A 189 -3.31 -1.42 -10.10
C SER A 189 -4.14 -0.29 -10.72
N SER A 190 -5.46 -0.37 -10.56
CA SER A 190 -6.38 0.70 -10.97
C SER A 190 -6.23 1.97 -10.13
N GLY A 191 -5.60 1.90 -8.95
CA GLY A 191 -5.41 3.03 -8.05
C GLY A 191 -4.21 3.93 -8.37
N ARG A 192 -3.54 3.73 -9.52
CA ARG A 192 -2.39 4.54 -9.91
C ARG A 192 -2.83 5.87 -10.52
N CYS A 193 -2.40 6.97 -9.91
CA CYS A 193 -2.79 8.33 -10.31
C CYS A 193 -1.78 9.03 -11.24
N GLN A 194 -0.71 8.35 -11.66
CA GLN A 194 0.34 8.92 -12.51
C GLN A 194 0.78 7.91 -13.59
N PRO A 195 1.11 8.35 -14.81
CA PRO A 195 1.77 7.51 -15.79
C PRO A 195 3.03 6.86 -15.23
N MET A 196 3.41 5.70 -15.78
CA MET A 196 4.65 5.01 -15.42
C MET A 196 5.48 4.80 -16.67
N MET A 197 6.77 5.05 -16.59
CA MET A 197 7.74 4.77 -17.63
C MET A 197 8.61 3.61 -17.16
N ILE A 198 8.69 2.56 -17.97
CA ILE A 198 9.55 1.41 -17.69
C ILE A 198 10.56 1.30 -18.81
N ILE A 199 11.83 1.29 -18.46
CA ILE A 199 12.97 1.10 -19.35
C ILE A 199 13.58 -0.26 -19.00
N SER A 200 13.68 -1.16 -19.97
CA SER A 200 14.43 -2.39 -19.79
C SER A 200 15.86 -2.18 -20.25
N HIS A 201 16.81 -2.60 -19.43
CA HIS A 201 18.23 -2.58 -19.71
C HIS A 201 18.82 -3.93 -19.29
N THR A 202 19.59 -4.56 -20.17
CA THR A 202 19.98 -5.97 -20.05
C THR A 202 21.49 -6.19 -19.98
N ARG A 203 22.30 -5.13 -20.14
CA ARG A 203 23.77 -5.22 -20.12
C ARG A 203 24.32 -4.58 -18.87
N HIS A 204 24.64 -5.41 -17.86
CA HIS A 204 25.11 -4.98 -16.54
C HIS A 204 26.19 -3.86 -16.52
N ASP A 205 27.01 -3.73 -17.57
CA ASP A 205 28.11 -2.76 -17.64
C ASP A 205 27.83 -1.52 -18.52
N GLN A 206 26.63 -1.37 -19.08
CA GLN A 206 26.28 -0.23 -19.92
C GLN A 206 25.23 0.64 -19.22
N LYS A 207 25.11 1.90 -19.63
CA LYS A 207 23.93 2.68 -19.26
C LYS A 207 22.81 2.37 -20.25
N PRO A 208 21.54 2.45 -19.84
CA PRO A 208 20.42 2.43 -20.77
C PRO A 208 20.65 3.48 -21.87
N PHE A 209 20.20 3.17 -23.08
CA PHE A 209 20.37 4.09 -24.22
C PHE A 209 19.70 5.44 -23.97
N VAL A 210 18.55 5.47 -23.30
CA VAL A 210 17.89 6.71 -22.87
C VAL A 210 18.53 7.29 -21.61
N ASP A 211 18.40 8.59 -21.39
CA ASP A 211 18.91 9.24 -20.18
C ASP A 211 17.86 9.15 -19.06
N VAL A 212 17.93 8.06 -18.29
CA VAL A 212 16.94 7.71 -17.27
C VAL A 212 17.03 8.68 -16.08
N GLU A 213 18.22 9.17 -15.75
CA GLU A 213 18.42 10.20 -14.74
C GLU A 213 17.78 11.53 -15.15
N LEU A 214 17.97 11.97 -16.41
CA LEU A 214 17.28 13.14 -16.95
C LEU A 214 15.76 12.97 -16.94
N LEU A 215 15.25 11.79 -17.34
CA LEU A 215 13.82 11.49 -17.31
C LEU A 215 13.24 11.55 -15.90
N SER A 216 13.94 10.98 -14.93
CA SER A 216 13.54 10.97 -13.52
C SER A 216 13.50 12.38 -12.92
N GLY A 217 14.44 13.24 -13.30
CA GLY A 217 14.44 14.65 -12.93
C GLY A 217 13.31 15.44 -13.61
N LEU A 218 13.17 15.31 -14.93
CA LEU A 218 12.20 16.07 -15.74
C LEU A 218 10.75 15.70 -15.41
N LEU A 219 10.48 14.43 -15.15
CA LEU A 219 9.13 13.90 -14.90
C LEU A 219 8.82 13.75 -13.41
N HIS A 220 9.62 14.37 -12.54
CA HIS A 220 9.39 14.31 -11.11
C HIS A 220 8.00 14.84 -10.74
N GLY A 221 7.22 14.04 -10.02
CA GLY A 221 5.84 14.38 -9.65
C GLY A 221 4.84 14.30 -10.80
N ILE A 222 5.27 13.91 -12.00
CA ILE A 222 4.43 13.76 -13.20
C ILE A 222 4.26 12.28 -13.54
N ALA A 223 5.36 11.52 -13.59
CA ALA A 223 5.36 10.10 -13.91
C ALA A 223 6.39 9.34 -13.07
N TYR A 224 6.12 8.06 -12.81
CA TYR A 224 7.13 7.16 -12.23
C TYR A 224 8.11 6.73 -13.30
N VAL A 225 9.42 6.72 -13.00
CA VAL A 225 10.46 6.23 -13.91
C VAL A 225 11.14 5.03 -13.27
N VAL A 226 11.08 3.89 -13.96
CA VAL A 226 11.58 2.60 -13.48
C VAL A 226 12.52 2.00 -14.51
N GLU A 227 13.66 1.50 -14.06
CA GLU A 227 14.62 0.76 -14.87
C GLU A 227 14.68 -0.70 -14.40
N ILE A 228 14.40 -1.64 -15.31
CA ILE A 228 14.60 -3.07 -15.08
C ILE A 228 15.99 -3.42 -15.59
N VAL A 229 16.91 -3.78 -14.69
CA VAL A 229 18.34 -3.87 -14.99
C VAL A 229 18.86 -5.30 -15.21
N THR A 230 18.06 -6.33 -14.92
CA THR A 230 18.49 -7.72 -15.07
C THR A 230 17.61 -8.51 -16.06
N PRO A 231 18.18 -9.45 -16.83
CA PRO A 231 17.40 -10.32 -17.70
C PRO A 231 16.35 -11.15 -16.95
N ALA A 232 16.66 -11.59 -15.72
CA ALA A 232 15.73 -12.36 -14.89
C ALA A 232 14.52 -11.52 -14.46
N ALA A 233 14.74 -10.28 -14.03
CA ALA A 233 13.67 -9.34 -13.70
C ALA A 233 12.83 -8.97 -14.94
N SER A 234 13.48 -8.72 -16.08
CA SER A 234 12.79 -8.45 -17.35
C SER A 234 11.92 -9.62 -17.78
N SER A 235 12.43 -10.85 -17.69
CA SER A 235 11.65 -12.06 -17.98
C SER A 235 10.47 -12.23 -17.05
N GLU A 236 10.64 -12.02 -15.75
CA GLU A 236 9.55 -12.12 -14.77
C GLU A 236 8.47 -11.07 -15.03
N PHE A 237 8.85 -9.81 -15.27
CA PHE A 237 7.91 -8.73 -15.60
C PHE A 237 7.01 -9.09 -16.79
N ARG A 238 7.60 -9.68 -17.84
CA ARG A 238 6.89 -10.08 -19.08
C ARG A 238 5.84 -11.17 -18.89
N ILE A 239 5.93 -11.97 -17.83
CA ILE A 239 4.94 -13.01 -17.52
C ILE A 239 3.61 -12.37 -17.08
N HIS A 240 3.68 -11.20 -16.43
CA HIS A 240 2.54 -10.56 -15.78
C HIS A 240 1.83 -9.51 -16.63
N VAL A 241 2.45 -9.03 -17.71
CA VAL A 241 1.85 -8.03 -18.62
C VAL A 241 1.51 -8.64 -19.97
N ALA A 242 0.57 -8.03 -20.69
CA ALA A 242 0.24 -8.46 -22.04
C ALA A 242 1.47 -8.42 -22.96
N PRO A 243 1.61 -9.35 -23.92
CA PRO A 243 2.75 -9.36 -24.83
C PRO A 243 2.96 -8.04 -25.60
N THR A 244 1.88 -7.32 -25.92
CA THR A 244 1.92 -6.01 -26.59
C THR A 244 2.35 -4.87 -25.67
N ALA A 245 2.30 -5.06 -24.36
CA ALA A 245 2.70 -4.12 -23.33
C ALA A 245 4.09 -4.42 -22.73
N ALA A 246 4.67 -5.58 -23.01
CA ALA A 246 6.00 -5.95 -22.54
C ALA A 246 7.12 -4.99 -23.00
N VAL A 247 8.11 -4.76 -22.12
CA VAL A 247 9.41 -4.13 -22.44
C VAL A 247 10.52 -5.18 -22.45
N TYR A 248 11.50 -5.01 -23.33
CA TYR A 248 12.64 -5.91 -23.48
C TYR A 248 13.75 -5.24 -24.30
N GLY A 249 14.99 -5.74 -24.17
CA GLY A 249 16.08 -5.46 -25.11
C GLY A 249 16.37 -3.98 -25.32
N GLU A 250 16.69 -3.26 -24.25
CA GLU A 250 17.01 -1.81 -24.27
C GLU A 250 15.82 -0.89 -24.61
N ALA A 251 14.61 -1.44 -24.72
CA ALA A 251 13.43 -0.65 -25.05
C ALA A 251 12.74 -0.06 -23.81
N GLY A 252 12.08 1.07 -24.03
CA GLY A 252 11.22 1.72 -23.05
C GLY A 252 9.76 1.77 -23.48
N ARG A 253 8.86 1.90 -22.51
CA ARG A 253 7.43 2.20 -22.72
C ARG A 253 6.93 3.19 -21.68
N VAL A 254 5.90 3.94 -22.06
CA VAL A 254 5.13 4.77 -21.14
C VAL A 254 3.73 4.19 -21.05
N TYR A 255 3.28 3.93 -19.82
CA TYR A 255 2.03 3.30 -19.48
C TYR A 255 1.09 4.36 -18.89
N PRO A 256 -0.07 4.61 -19.52
CA PRO A 256 -1.07 5.53 -18.98
C PRO A 256 -1.61 5.01 -17.64
N THR A 257 -2.35 5.84 -16.91
CA THR A 257 -3.06 5.39 -15.70
C THR A 257 -4.16 4.37 -16.05
N GLY A 258 -4.73 3.73 -15.03
CA GLY A 258 -5.69 2.64 -15.22
C GLY A 258 -5.06 1.36 -15.80
N THR A 259 -5.87 0.48 -16.37
CA THR A 259 -5.47 -0.88 -16.76
C THR A 259 -5.82 -1.27 -18.21
N LEU A 260 -6.62 -0.46 -18.93
CA LEU A 260 -7.09 -0.76 -20.29
C LEU A 260 -5.95 -0.89 -21.32
N TRP A 261 -4.79 -0.30 -21.02
CA TRP A 261 -3.60 -0.43 -21.85
C TRP A 261 -3.04 -1.86 -21.89
N ASN A 262 -3.40 -2.72 -20.93
CA ASN A 262 -2.93 -4.10 -20.83
C ASN A 262 -3.85 -5.10 -21.54
N ASP A 263 -4.88 -4.62 -22.25
CA ASP A 263 -5.73 -5.50 -23.05
C ASP A 263 -5.00 -6.00 -24.30
N ALA A 264 -5.30 -7.24 -24.73
CA ALA A 264 -4.60 -7.88 -25.85
C ALA A 264 -4.66 -7.11 -27.19
N GLY A 265 -5.69 -6.29 -27.37
CA GLY A 265 -5.87 -5.45 -28.56
C GLY A 265 -5.15 -4.09 -28.48
N THR A 266 -4.75 -3.66 -27.29
CA THR A 266 -4.16 -2.34 -27.09
C THR A 266 -2.67 -2.37 -27.43
N ARG A 267 -2.23 -1.36 -28.19
CA ARG A 267 -0.84 -1.18 -28.58
C ARG A 267 -0.29 0.07 -27.93
N LEU A 268 0.58 -0.12 -26.95
CA LEU A 268 1.42 0.95 -26.46
C LEU A 268 2.56 1.21 -27.44
N ARG A 269 3.06 2.44 -27.46
CA ARG A 269 4.27 2.78 -28.21
C ARG A 269 5.48 2.12 -27.54
N LEU A 270 6.35 1.49 -28.35
CA LEU A 270 7.61 0.93 -27.91
C LEU A 270 8.75 1.83 -28.39
N PHE A 271 9.57 2.31 -27.47
CA PHE A 271 10.71 3.19 -27.75
C PHE A 271 11.97 2.33 -27.78
N ILE A 272 12.44 1.99 -28.99
CA ILE A 272 13.61 1.13 -29.19
C ILE A 272 14.77 1.99 -29.73
N PRO A 273 15.98 1.83 -29.19
CA PRO A 273 17.19 2.42 -29.78
C PRO A 273 17.37 1.97 -31.23
N ASN A 274 17.84 2.87 -32.10
CA ASN A 274 18.30 2.51 -33.43
C ASN A 274 19.49 3.40 -33.85
N ASP A 275 20.20 2.99 -34.90
CA ASP A 275 21.42 3.68 -35.36
C ASP A 275 21.17 5.10 -35.91
N HIS A 276 19.91 5.48 -36.13
CA HIS A 276 19.51 6.75 -36.75
C HIS A 276 18.83 7.73 -35.77
N ILE A 277 18.55 7.30 -34.54
CA ILE A 277 17.89 8.08 -33.51
C ILE A 277 18.90 8.36 -32.42
N SER A 278 19.13 9.65 -32.14
CA SER A 278 20.01 10.02 -31.04
C SER A 278 19.39 9.66 -29.69
N ARG A 279 20.24 9.35 -28.71
CA ARG A 279 19.87 9.19 -27.29
C ARG A 279 18.95 10.31 -26.79
N MET A 280 19.31 11.55 -27.10
CA MET A 280 18.55 12.73 -26.69
C MET A 280 17.15 12.77 -27.33
N LEU A 281 17.04 12.43 -28.62
CA LEU A 281 15.75 12.40 -29.30
C LEU A 281 14.83 11.34 -28.69
N LEU A 282 15.32 10.12 -28.46
CA LEU A 282 14.49 9.06 -27.87
C LEU A 282 14.05 9.42 -26.44
N THR A 283 14.96 9.99 -25.65
CA THR A 283 14.67 10.50 -24.30
C THR A 283 13.57 11.57 -24.33
N ASN A 284 13.68 12.56 -25.22
CA ASN A 284 12.68 13.61 -25.35
C ASN A 284 11.32 13.10 -25.83
N LEU A 285 11.30 12.13 -26.75
CA LEU A 285 10.05 11.51 -27.21
C LEU A 285 9.33 10.76 -26.08
N MET A 286 10.09 10.05 -25.23
CA MET A 286 9.52 9.38 -24.06
C MET A 286 8.99 10.37 -23.03
N ALA A 287 9.71 11.47 -22.78
CA ALA A 287 9.24 12.53 -21.88
C ALA A 287 7.95 13.19 -22.40
N ALA A 288 7.91 13.50 -23.70
CA ALA A 288 6.74 14.10 -24.35
C ALA A 288 5.50 13.19 -24.26
N GLU A 289 5.67 11.87 -24.41
CA GLU A 289 4.59 10.89 -24.25
C GLU A 289 4.04 10.92 -22.82
N ALA A 290 4.90 10.88 -21.79
CA ALA A 290 4.49 10.92 -20.40
C ALA A 290 3.76 12.23 -20.03
N LEU A 291 4.26 13.37 -20.52
CA LEU A 291 3.61 14.67 -20.35
C LEU A 291 2.24 14.72 -21.02
N SER A 292 2.12 14.16 -22.24
CA SER A 292 0.85 14.13 -22.98
C SER A 292 -0.19 13.28 -22.25
N LEU A 293 0.18 12.08 -21.81
CA LEU A 293 -0.70 11.22 -21.02
C LEU A 293 -1.15 11.90 -19.72
N ARG A 294 -0.25 12.61 -19.03
CA ARG A 294 -0.63 13.36 -17.83
C ARG A 294 -1.59 14.50 -18.14
N ALA A 295 -1.38 15.22 -19.23
CA ALA A 295 -2.26 16.30 -19.65
C ALA A 295 -3.67 15.77 -19.99
N ASP A 296 -3.76 14.61 -20.65
CA ASP A 296 -5.03 13.97 -20.99
C ASP A 296 -5.76 13.47 -19.73
N ASP A 297 -5.05 12.89 -18.77
CA ASP A 297 -5.61 12.52 -17.47
C ASP A 297 -6.24 13.73 -16.77
N ILE A 298 -5.54 14.87 -16.71
CA ILE A 298 -6.03 16.11 -16.09
C ILE A 298 -7.29 16.65 -16.82
N ARG A 299 -7.26 16.68 -18.15
CA ARG A 299 -8.43 17.10 -18.95
C ARG A 299 -9.64 16.19 -18.71
N SER A 300 -9.40 14.89 -18.60
CA SER A 300 -10.47 13.91 -18.37
C SER A 300 -11.08 14.04 -16.98
N SER A 301 -10.29 14.36 -15.95
CA SER A 301 -10.80 14.59 -14.59
C SER A 301 -11.66 15.84 -14.48
N ASP A 302 -11.27 16.93 -15.16
CA ASP A 302 -12.03 18.18 -15.14
C ASP A 302 -13.39 18.04 -15.84
N SER A 303 -13.45 17.24 -16.91
CA SER A 303 -14.72 16.92 -17.59
C SER A 303 -15.71 16.14 -16.71
N TRP A 304 -15.20 15.39 -15.72
CA TRP A 304 -16.01 14.64 -14.77
C TRP A 304 -16.60 15.56 -13.69
N SER A 305 -15.84 16.55 -13.21
CA SER A 305 -16.39 17.57 -12.29
C SER A 305 -17.45 18.44 -12.97
N ASP A 306 -17.29 18.76 -14.26
CA ASP A 306 -18.28 19.51 -15.02
C ASP A 306 -19.56 18.69 -15.25
N GLN A 307 -19.45 17.42 -15.64
CA GLN A 307 -20.62 16.53 -15.76
C GLN A 307 -21.32 16.25 -14.43
N TRP A 308 -20.57 16.16 -13.32
CA TRP A 308 -21.14 15.98 -11.99
C TRP A 308 -21.91 17.24 -11.55
N ASN A 309 -21.36 18.43 -11.81
CA ASN A 309 -22.01 19.71 -11.53
C ASN A 309 -23.25 19.94 -12.41
N GLU A 310 -23.22 19.58 -13.70
CA GLU A 310 -24.41 19.67 -14.56
C GLU A 310 -25.52 18.70 -14.12
N ARG A 311 -25.15 17.47 -13.74
CA ARG A 311 -26.12 16.42 -13.43
C ARG A 311 -26.71 16.51 -12.03
N TRP A 312 -25.95 17.03 -11.05
CA TRP A 312 -26.39 17.09 -9.64
C TRP A 312 -26.43 18.50 -9.05
N GLY A 313 -25.63 19.44 -9.56
CA GLY A 313 -25.67 20.85 -9.13
C GLY A 313 -27.00 21.53 -9.46
N GLY A 314 -27.62 21.20 -10.61
CA GLY A 314 -28.95 21.69 -10.98
C GLY A 314 -30.10 21.12 -10.11
N ALA A 315 -29.91 19.93 -9.52
CA ALA A 315 -30.92 19.31 -8.66
C ALA A 315 -30.95 19.95 -7.26
N ILE A 316 -29.79 20.37 -6.74
CA ILE A 316 -29.69 21.04 -5.43
C ILE A 316 -30.26 22.46 -5.51
N ALA A 317 -30.05 23.18 -6.61
CA ALA A 317 -30.62 24.52 -6.82
C ALA A 317 -32.16 24.51 -6.98
N LYS A 318 -32.75 23.43 -7.49
CA LYS A 318 -34.22 23.27 -7.57
C LYS A 318 -34.88 22.81 -6.27
N ALA A 319 -34.14 22.23 -5.34
CA ALA A 319 -34.66 21.83 -4.03
C ALA A 319 -34.63 22.98 -3.00
N SER A 320 -34.04 24.11 -3.36
CA SER A 320 -33.86 25.30 -2.51
C SER A 320 -34.65 26.53 -3.00
N ALA A 321 -35.50 26.36 -4.02
CA ALA A 321 -36.48 27.33 -4.51
C ALA A 321 -37.90 26.75 -4.37
#